data_AF-A0A656GM23-F1
#
_entry.id   AF-A0A656GM23-F1
#
_cell.length_a   1.000
_cell.length_b   1.000
_cell.length_c   1.000
_cell.angle_alpha   90.00
_cell.angle_beta   90.00
_cell.angle_gamma   90.00
#
_symmetry.space_group_name_H-M   'P 1'
#
loop_
_entity.id
_entity.type
_entity.pdbx_description
1 polymer ?
#
loop_
_entity_poly.entity_id
_entity_poly.type
_entity_poly.pdbx_seq_one_letter_code
_entity_poly.pdbx_strand_id
1 'polypeptide(L)' 'MPEQPAGPLAFTLLMPSLGTVRVNAEKTEHRWSIQLGFARRDVLKRLQGHTGACRDSLSRALGHDVELDMHEDLAA' A
#
# COMPACT_ATOMS: atom_id res chain seq x y z
N MET A 1 4.88 -14.30 19.46
CA MET A 1 4.83 -13.51 18.22
C MET A 1 3.86 -12.36 18.45
N PRO A 2 4.14 -11.14 17.99
CA PRO A 2 3.15 -10.08 18.11
C PRO A 2 1.93 -10.46 17.28
N GLU A 3 0.75 -10.39 17.91
CA GLU A 3 -0.52 -10.75 17.31
C GLU A 3 -0.78 -9.82 16.13
N GLN A 4 -0.82 -10.38 14.92
CA GLN A 4 -1.24 -9.61 13.77
C GLN A 4 -2.70 -9.20 13.95
N PRO A 5 -3.07 -7.96 13.60
CA PRO A 5 -4.45 -7.53 13.67
C PRO A 5 -5.31 -8.49 12.85
N ALA A 6 -6.34 -9.02 13.50
CA ALA A 6 -7.30 -9.95 12.90
C ALA A 6 -8.23 -9.16 11.97
N GLY A 7 -7.74 -8.79 10.78
CA GLY A 7 -8.54 -8.14 9.74
C GLY A 7 -7.71 -7.33 8.74
N PRO A 8 -8.32 -6.93 7.62
CA PRO A 8 -7.69 -6.03 6.66
C PRO A 8 -7.35 -4.70 7.35
N LEU A 9 -6.07 -4.33 7.31
CA LEU A 9 -5.54 -3.11 7.87
C LEU A 9 -5.81 -1.96 6.88
N ALA A 10 -6.92 -1.25 7.08
CA ALA A 10 -7.30 -0.10 6.28
C ALA A 10 -7.00 1.20 7.05
N PHE A 11 -6.14 2.06 6.50
CA PHE A 11 -5.82 3.36 7.09
C PHE A 11 -5.52 4.39 6.00
N THR A 12 -5.67 5.67 6.35
CA THR A 12 -5.37 6.77 5.44
C THR A 12 -4.13 7.51 5.93
N LEU A 13 -3.12 7.59 5.07
CA LEU A 13 -1.90 8.34 5.31
C LEU A 13 -2.05 9.73 4.69
N LEU A 14 -1.87 10.76 5.52
CA LEU A 14 -1.71 12.13 5.06
C LEU A 14 -0.21 12.40 4.92
N MET A 15 0.25 12.48 3.67
CA MET A 15 1.64 12.74 3.36
C MET A 15 1.80 14.14 2.76
N PRO A 16 2.79 14.95 3.20
CA PRO A 16 2.96 16.32 2.73
C PRO A 16 3.15 16.44 1.20
N SER A 17 3.85 15.48 0.61
CA SER A 17 4.21 15.48 -0.82
C SER A 17 3.24 14.69 -1.69
N LEU A 18 2.58 13.68 -1.12
CA LEU A 18 1.76 12.71 -1.85
C LEU A 18 0.25 12.97 -1.65
N GLY A 19 -0.13 13.76 -0.65
CA GLY A 19 -1.52 14.03 -0.28
C GLY A 19 -2.13 12.88 0.52
N THR A 20 -3.43 12.66 0.32
CA THR A 20 -4.19 11.56 0.92
C THR A 20 -3.90 10.27 0.18
N VAL A 21 -3.34 9.29 0.89
CA VAL A 21 -3.09 7.94 0.40
C VAL A 21 -3.85 6.96 1.27
N ARG A 22 -4.84 6.27 0.70
CA ARG A 22 -5.53 5.17 1.37
C ARG A 22 -4.69 3.91 1.23
N VAL A 23 -4.47 3.23 2.33
CA VAL A 23 -3.73 1.96 2.40
C VAL A 23 -4.70 0.90 2.89
N ASN A 24 -4.90 -0.14 2.08
CA ASN A 24 -5.56 -1.36 2.51
C ASN A 24 -4.54 -2.48 2.46
N ALA A 25 -4.20 -3.08 3.59
CA ALA A 25 -3.28 -4.19 3.66
C ALA A 25 -3.99 -5.41 4.26
N GLU A 26 -4.05 -6.48 3.50
CA GLU A 26 -4.62 -7.76 3.93
C GLU A 26 -3.53 -8.81 3.99
N LYS A 27 -3.46 -9.55 5.09
CA LYS A 27 -2.57 -10.71 5.19
C LYS A 27 -3.32 -11.96 4.78
N THR A 28 -2.85 -12.61 3.73
CA THR A 28 -3.22 -14.00 3.41
C THR A 28 -2.25 -14.98 4.09
N GLU A 29 -2.42 -16.29 3.91
CA GLU A 29 -1.57 -17.31 4.55
C GLU A 29 -0.06 -17.12 4.30
N HIS A 30 0.33 -16.64 3.11
CA HIS A 30 1.76 -16.50 2.73
C HIS A 30 2.14 -15.17 2.08
N ARG A 31 1.19 -14.28 1.80
CA ARG A 31 1.43 -13.02 1.09
C ARG A 31 0.65 -11.87 1.71
N TRP A 32 1.23 -10.69 1.69
CA TRP A 32 0.51 -9.44 1.94
C TRP A 32 -0.07 -8.90 0.64
N SER A 33 -1.37 -8.67 0.60
CA SER A 33 -2.01 -7.88 -0.45
C SER A 33 -2.09 -6.44 0.04
N ILE A 34 -1.34 -5.53 -0.58
CA ILE A 34 -1.33 -4.11 -0.24
C ILE A 34 -1.88 -3.33 -1.42
N GLN A 35 -2.97 -2.62 -1.18
CA GLN A 35 -3.57 -1.70 -2.13
C GLN A 35 -3.33 -0.27 -1.65
N LEU A 36 -2.79 0.55 -2.55
CA LEU A 36 -2.57 1.98 -2.32
C LEU A 36 -3.48 2.79 -3.23
N GLY A 37 -4.47 3.43 -2.64
CA GLY A 37 -5.35 4.40 -3.29
C GLY A 37 -4.77 5.80 -3.19
N PHE A 38 -4.48 6.44 -4.31
CA PHE A 38 -4.00 7.82 -4.35
C PHE A 38 -5.10 8.78 -4.78
N ALA A 39 -5.35 9.83 -3.99
CA ALA A 39 -6.30 10.89 -4.37
C ALA A 39 -5.82 11.73 -5.57
N ARG A 40 -4.51 11.70 -5.86
CA ARG A 40 -3.88 12.48 -6.94
C ARG A 40 -3.34 11.58 -8.04
N ARG A 41 -3.88 11.69 -9.25
CA ARG A 41 -3.42 10.94 -10.42
C ARG A 41 -1.96 11.20 -10.79
N ASP A 42 -1.49 12.43 -10.64
CA ASP A 42 -0.10 12.79 -10.95
C ASP A 42 0.92 12.08 -10.05
N VAL A 43 0.53 11.87 -8.79
CA VAL A 43 1.31 11.10 -7.82
C VAL A 43 1.31 9.63 -8.20
N LEU A 44 0.15 9.06 -8.53
CA LEU A 44 0.04 7.67 -8.97
C LEU A 44 0.95 7.42 -10.18
N LYS A 45 0.88 8.25 -11.22
CA LYS A 45 1.73 8.09 -12.42
C LYS A 45 3.23 8.13 -12.09
N ARG A 46 3.63 8.98 -11.14
CA ARG A 46 5.02 9.05 -10.69
C ARG A 46 5.43 7.78 -9.93
N LEU A 47 4.55 7.28 -9.06
CA LEU A 47 4.81 6.09 -8.26
C LEU A 47 4.69 4.79 -9.04
N GLN A 48 3.93 4.74 -10.13
CA GLN A 48 3.87 3.59 -11.03
C GLN A 48 5.27 3.23 -11.57
N GLY A 49 6.12 4.22 -11.81
CA GLY A 49 7.54 3.98 -12.19
C GLY A 49 8.40 3.40 -11.06
N HIS A 50 7.92 3.46 -9.81
CA HIS A 50 8.61 3.00 -8.62
C HIS A 50 7.88 1.86 -7.90
N THR A 51 6.82 1.30 -8.48
CA THR A 51 6.02 0.22 -7.86
C THR A 51 6.89 -0.97 -7.45
N GLY A 52 7.85 -1.38 -8.30
CA GLY A 52 8.78 -2.46 -7.96
C GLY A 52 9.62 -2.15 -6.72
N ALA A 53 10.22 -0.96 -6.66
CA ALA A 53 11.01 -0.53 -5.50
C ALA A 53 10.17 -0.42 -4.21
N CYS A 54 8.92 0.04 -4.33
CA CYS A 54 8.00 0.15 -3.21
C CYS A 54 7.61 -1.24 -2.68
N ARG A 55 7.25 -2.16 -3.59
CA ARG A 55 6.96 -3.57 -3.27
C ARG A 55 8.15 -4.24 -2.59
N ASP A 56 9.35 -4.09 -3.14
CA ASP A 56 10.56 -4.72 -2.60
C ASP A 56 10.94 -4.14 -1.22
N SER A 57 10.62 -2.87 -0.97
CA SER A 57 10.82 -2.25 0.35
C SER A 57 9.80 -2.75 1.37
N LEU A 58 8.53 -2.86 0.97
CA LEU A 58 7.46 -3.42 1.80
C LEU A 58 7.71 -4.89 2.12
N SER A 59 8.14 -5.68 1.13
CA SER A 59 8.46 -7.10 1.32
C SER A 59 9.61 -7.29 2.31
N ARG A 60 10.65 -6.47 2.21
CA ARG A 60 11.76 -6.47 3.19
C ARG A 60 11.32 -6.03 4.59
N ALA A 61 10.45 -5.01 4.70
CA ALA A 61 9.96 -4.52 5.99
C ALA A 61 9.02 -5.53 6.67
N LEU A 62 8.18 -6.21 5.89
CA LEU A 62 7.19 -7.17 6.38
C LEU A 62 7.76 -8.60 6.52
N GLY A 63 8.90 -8.89 5.91
CA GLY A 63 9.54 -10.21 5.92
C GLY A 63 8.77 -11.29 5.12
N HIS A 64 7.84 -10.86 4.27
CA HIS A 64 6.95 -11.72 3.49
C HIS A 64 6.80 -11.20 2.06
N ASP A 65 6.32 -12.05 1.15
CA ASP A 65 5.99 -11.61 -0.21
C ASP A 65 4.85 -10.59 -0.16
N VAL A 66 4.91 -9.60 -1.05
CA VAL A 66 3.95 -8.49 -1.10
C VAL A 66 3.44 -8.36 -2.53
N GLU A 67 2.13 -8.46 -2.68
CA GLU A 67 1.43 -7.93 -3.85
C GLU A 67 1.14 -6.47 -3.60
N LEU A 68 1.54 -5.61 -4.53
CA LEU A 68 1.31 -4.18 -4.43
C LEU A 68 0.49 -3.74 -5.63
N ASP A 69 -0.73 -3.28 -5.37
CA ASP A 69 -1.58 -2.63 -6.35
C ASP A 69 -1.66 -1.13 -6.03
N MET A 70 -1.56 -0.31 -7.06
CA MET A 70 -1.65 1.14 -6.92
C MET A 70 -2.74 1.64 -7.87
N HIS A 71 -3.76 2.26 -7.30
CA HIS A 71 -4.90 2.76 -8.06
C HIS A 71 -5.25 4.19 -7.65
N GLU A 72 -6.04 4.85 -8.48
CA GLU A 72 -6.66 6.11 -8.10
C GLU A 72 -7.70 5.80 -7.02
N ASP A 73 -7.67 6.51 -5.89
CA ASP A 73 -8.73 6.38 -4.89
C ASP A 73 -9.93 7.18 -5.43
N LEU A 74 -10.88 6.46 -6.03
CA LEU A 74 -12.10 7.05 -6.58
C LEU A 74 -13.09 7.46 -5.48
N ALA A 75 -12.72 7.34 -4.21
CA ALA A 75 -13.45 7.89 -3.08
C ALA A 75 -13.08 9.37 -2.87
N ALA A 76 -13.48 10.21 -3.81
CA ALA A 76 -13.53 11.66 -3.66
C ALA A 76 -14.97 12.15 -3.88
#